data_AF-A0A945B386-F1
#
_entry.id   AF-A0A945B386-F1
#
_cell.length_a   1.000
_cell.length_b   1.000
_cell.length_c   1.000
_cell.angle_alpha   90.00
_cell.angle_beta   90.00
_cell.angle_gamma   90.00
#
_symmetry.space_group_name_H-M   'P 1'
#
loop_
_entity.id
_entity.type
_entity.pdbx_description
1 polymer ?
#
loop_
_entity_poly.entity_id
_entity_poly.type
_entity_poly.pdbx_seq_one_letter_code
_entity_poly.pdbx_strand_id
1 'polypeptide(L)'
;MNIEISEETYNLLGKYAEGFETPESVIKRLLNFYEKTNSNQLSGESSKIQSIVNTRKYTKYEFKDGQFGKGRLVLAVLKTYCHQNQDITFDELKMQFPKHLQGSHGVFAPLQDAKRIADDTGHKRHFIKNDEIISLKDGEIAVCTEWGVGNIDDFIDQAISLGYEIKIQDK
;
A
#
# COMPACT_ATOMS: atom_id res chain seq x y z
N MET A 1 3.35 28.59 -17.65
CA MET A 1 2.48 29.12 -16.59
C MET A 1 3.18 28.83 -15.28
N ASN A 2 3.51 29.85 -14.50
CA ASN A 2 4.06 29.63 -13.16
C ASN A 2 2.88 29.41 -12.21
N ILE A 3 2.98 28.38 -11.39
CA ILE A 3 1.98 28.09 -10.35
C ILE A 3 2.58 28.62 -9.06
N GLU A 4 2.02 29.72 -8.54
CA GLU A 4 2.35 30.24 -7.23
C GLU A 4 1.40 29.61 -6.20
N ILE A 5 1.97 29.12 -5.09
CA ILE A 5 1.21 28.58 -3.96
C ILE A 5 1.46 29.42 -2.73
N SER A 6 0.46 29.51 -1.85
CA SER A 6 0.60 30.25 -0.60
C SER A 6 1.60 29.56 0.33
N GLU A 7 2.26 30.35 1.18
CA GLU A 7 3.17 29.85 2.21
C GLU A 7 2.49 28.83 3.14
N GLU A 8 1.22 29.07 3.47
CA GLU A 8 0.40 28.14 4.25
C GLU A 8 0.23 26.78 3.54
N THR A 9 0.00 26.80 2.22
CA THR A 9 -0.12 25.59 1.40
C THR A 9 1.21 24.85 1.30
N TYR A 10 2.32 25.58 1.17
CA TYR A 10 3.66 24.99 1.15
C TYR A 10 4.00 24.30 2.47
N ASN A 11 3.72 24.94 3.60
CA ASN A 11 3.94 24.36 4.93
C ASN A 11 3.04 23.15 5.18
N LEU A 12 1.80 23.19 4.69
CA LEU A 12 0.88 22.07 4.76
C LEU A 12 1.38 20.87 3.94
N LEU A 13 1.88 21.12 2.72
CA LEU A 13 2.55 20.10 1.91
C LEU A 13 3.75 19.50 2.63
N GLY A 14 4.59 20.34 3.26
CA GLY A 14 5.72 19.87 4.06
C GLY A 14 5.31 18.97 5.22
N LYS A 15 4.24 19.33 5.95
CA LYS A 15 3.69 18.52 7.04
C LYS A 15 3.16 17.15 6.57
N TYR A 16 2.49 17.09 5.43
CA TYR A 16 1.98 15.83 4.89
C TYR A 16 3.01 15.04 4.08
N ALA A 17 4.13 15.69 3.72
CA ALA A 17 5.30 15.06 3.14
C ALA A 17 6.19 14.37 4.18
N GLU A 18 5.91 14.48 5.50
CA GLU A 18 6.58 13.66 6.52
C GLU A 18 6.32 12.18 6.24
N GLY A 19 7.36 11.48 5.78
CA GLY A 19 7.30 10.09 5.30
C GLY A 19 7.40 9.92 3.78
N PHE A 20 7.58 11.01 3.02
CA PHE A 20 7.89 11.00 1.59
C PHE A 20 9.25 11.64 1.33
N GLU A 21 9.96 11.14 0.32
CA GLU A 21 11.34 11.56 0.01
C GLU A 21 11.44 13.06 -0.36
N THR A 22 10.40 13.63 -1.01
CA THR A 22 10.33 15.06 -1.35
C THR A 22 8.88 15.57 -1.47
N PRO A 23 8.62 16.88 -1.30
CA PRO A 23 7.32 17.48 -1.62
C PRO A 23 6.88 17.28 -3.08
N GLU A 24 7.83 17.14 -4.01
CA GLU A 24 7.55 16.87 -5.43
C GLU A 24 6.86 15.51 -5.62
N SER A 25 7.24 14.48 -4.85
CA SER A 25 6.62 13.16 -4.95
C SER A 25 5.16 13.17 -4.48
N VAL A 26 4.85 13.98 -3.46
CA VAL A 26 3.47 14.22 -3.01
C VAL A 26 2.65 14.90 -4.11
N ILE A 27 3.21 15.92 -4.76
CA ILE A 27 2.55 16.63 -5.86
C ILE A 27 2.28 15.69 -7.04
N LYS A 28 3.28 14.91 -7.48
CA LYS A 28 3.12 13.93 -8.57
C LYS A 28 2.03 12.91 -8.27
N ARG A 29 1.96 12.43 -7.02
CA ARG A 29 0.90 11.51 -6.61
C ARG A 29 -0.49 12.16 -6.65
N LEU A 30 -0.63 13.39 -6.16
CA LEU A 30 -1.89 14.12 -6.20
C LEU A 30 -2.36 14.34 -7.65
N LEU A 31 -1.44 14.69 -8.55
CA LEU A 31 -1.73 14.83 -9.98
C LEU A 31 -2.24 13.51 -10.58
N ASN A 32 -1.54 12.40 -10.34
CA ASN A 32 -1.97 11.08 -10.82
C ASN A 32 -3.34 10.68 -10.28
N PHE A 33 -3.62 10.97 -9.00
CA PHE A 33 -4.94 10.71 -8.39
C PHE A 33 -6.04 11.53 -9.08
N TYR A 34 -5.81 12.82 -9.33
CA TYR A 34 -6.77 13.70 -9.99
C TYR A 34 -6.99 13.35 -11.47
N GLU A 35 -5.94 12.93 -12.18
CA GLU A 35 -6.07 12.46 -13.56
C GLU A 35 -6.91 11.18 -13.65
N LYS A 36 -6.64 10.21 -12.75
CA LYS A 36 -7.37 8.92 -12.69
C LYS A 36 -8.83 9.09 -12.26
N THR A 37 -9.14 10.09 -11.45
CA THR A 37 -10.53 10.40 -11.03
C THR A 37 -11.30 11.18 -12.10
N ASN A 38 -10.67 12.12 -12.80
CA ASN A 38 -11.30 12.87 -13.90
C ASN A 38 -11.60 11.99 -15.13
N SER A 39 -10.74 11.00 -15.43
CA SER A 39 -11.03 10.02 -16.49
C SER A 39 -12.29 9.17 -16.19
N ASN A 40 -12.67 9.00 -14.92
CA ASN A 40 -13.84 8.22 -14.52
C ASN A 40 -15.16 9.04 -14.50
N GLN A 41 -15.12 10.38 -14.62
CA GLN A 41 -16.36 11.20 -14.60
C GLN A 41 -16.95 11.48 -15.98
N LEU A 42 -16.26 11.14 -17.07
CA LEU A 42 -16.70 11.43 -18.44
C LEU A 42 -17.30 10.21 -19.20
N SER A 43 -17.35 9.02 -18.60
CA SER A 43 -17.96 7.84 -19.24
C SER A 43 -19.17 7.32 -18.45
N GLY A 44 -20.34 7.29 -19.11
CA GLY A 44 -21.57 6.68 -18.59
C GLY A 44 -21.47 5.15 -18.49
N GLU A 45 -20.65 4.62 -17.59
CA GLU A 45 -20.18 3.22 -17.55
C GLU A 45 -20.61 2.43 -16.31
N SER A 46 -21.80 2.65 -15.77
CA SER A 46 -22.26 1.93 -14.55
C SER A 46 -22.26 0.38 -14.70
N SER A 47 -22.53 -0.14 -15.90
CA SER A 47 -22.55 -1.60 -16.17
C SER A 47 -21.18 -2.22 -16.45
N LYS A 48 -20.23 -1.45 -17.02
CA LYS A 48 -18.83 -1.88 -17.25
C LYS A 48 -17.99 -1.79 -15.98
N ILE A 49 -18.25 -0.79 -15.13
CA ILE A 49 -17.58 -0.67 -13.83
C ILE A 49 -17.88 -1.90 -12.98
N GLN A 50 -19.10 -2.43 -12.99
CA GLN A 50 -19.43 -3.62 -12.20
C GLN A 50 -18.66 -4.88 -12.67
N SER A 51 -18.41 -5.04 -13.98
CA SER A 51 -17.61 -6.17 -14.51
C SER A 51 -16.10 -5.97 -14.30
N ILE A 52 -15.59 -4.74 -14.38
CA ILE A 52 -14.19 -4.38 -14.05
C ILE A 52 -13.90 -4.54 -12.54
N VAL A 53 -14.85 -4.17 -11.68
CA VAL A 53 -14.73 -4.33 -10.23
C VAL A 53 -14.79 -5.83 -9.85
N ASN A 54 -15.62 -6.63 -10.54
CA ASN A 54 -15.70 -8.07 -10.33
C ASN A 54 -14.45 -8.83 -10.82
N THR A 55 -13.86 -8.45 -11.95
CA THR A 55 -12.59 -9.04 -12.45
C THR A 55 -11.43 -8.73 -11.48
N ARG A 56 -11.34 -7.48 -11.01
CA ARG A 56 -10.36 -7.07 -9.98
C ARG A 56 -10.55 -7.70 -8.60
N LYS A 57 -11.67 -8.38 -8.36
CA LYS A 57 -11.93 -9.15 -7.14
C LYS A 57 -11.15 -10.48 -7.12
N TYR A 58 -10.83 -11.03 -8.29
CA TYR A 58 -10.15 -12.32 -8.45
C TYR A 58 -8.77 -12.22 -9.10
N THR A 59 -8.29 -11.01 -9.37
CA THR A 59 -6.95 -10.76 -9.92
C THR A 59 -5.85 -11.43 -9.10
N LYS A 60 -4.98 -12.13 -9.80
CA LYS A 60 -3.73 -12.67 -9.28
C LYS A 60 -2.59 -11.77 -9.72
N TYR A 61 -1.60 -11.66 -8.85
CA TYR A 61 -0.41 -10.86 -9.07
C TYR A 61 0.78 -11.78 -9.08
N GLU A 62 1.59 -11.67 -10.13
CA GLU A 62 2.88 -12.32 -10.20
C GLU A 62 3.91 -11.40 -9.57
N PHE A 63 4.69 -11.96 -8.66
CA PHE A 63 5.82 -11.29 -8.04
C PHE A 63 6.90 -12.33 -7.76
N LYS A 64 8.08 -12.13 -8.34
CA LYS A 64 9.12 -13.17 -8.45
C LYS A 64 8.51 -14.47 -9.02
N ASP A 65 8.85 -15.62 -8.46
CA ASP A 65 8.36 -16.94 -8.92
C ASP A 65 7.01 -17.34 -8.30
N GLY A 66 6.25 -16.38 -7.75
CA GLY A 66 5.01 -16.65 -7.01
C GLY A 66 3.78 -15.95 -7.58
N GLN A 67 2.61 -16.56 -7.35
CA GLN A 67 1.30 -15.99 -7.68
C GLN A 67 0.48 -15.73 -6.41
N PHE A 68 0.03 -14.50 -6.25
CA PHE A 68 -0.57 -14.03 -5.00
C PHE A 68 -1.91 -13.36 -5.20
N GLY A 69 -2.79 -13.47 -4.20
CA GLY A 69 -3.89 -12.52 -4.03
C GLY A 69 -3.39 -11.24 -3.35
N LYS A 70 -4.20 -10.17 -3.32
CA LYS A 70 -3.81 -8.82 -2.85
C LYS A 70 -3.02 -8.80 -1.53
N GLY A 71 -3.61 -9.25 -0.42
CA GLY A 71 -2.90 -9.26 0.87
C GLY A 71 -1.66 -10.15 0.88
N ARG A 72 -1.67 -11.26 0.13
CA ARG A 72 -0.50 -12.15 0.00
C ARG A 72 0.62 -11.54 -0.83
N LEU A 73 0.28 -10.73 -1.84
CA LEU A 73 1.26 -9.96 -2.61
C LEU A 73 1.98 -8.98 -1.69
N VAL A 74 1.22 -8.22 -0.89
CA VAL A 74 1.76 -7.26 0.07
C VAL A 74 2.70 -7.95 1.06
N LEU A 75 2.28 -9.09 1.61
CA LEU A 75 3.13 -9.90 2.48
C LEU A 75 4.41 -10.37 1.78
N ALA A 76 4.33 -10.85 0.55
CA ALA A 76 5.48 -11.33 -0.21
C ALA A 76 6.49 -10.21 -0.53
N VAL A 77 5.99 -9.02 -0.89
CA VAL A 77 6.81 -7.83 -1.14
C VAL A 77 7.49 -7.37 0.15
N LEU A 78 6.76 -7.21 1.26
CA LEU A 78 7.36 -6.79 2.53
C LEU A 78 8.40 -7.79 3.04
N LYS A 79 8.14 -9.09 2.95
CA LYS A 79 9.13 -10.12 3.30
C LYS A 79 10.40 -10.00 2.46
N THR A 80 10.23 -9.80 1.15
CA THR A 80 11.38 -9.58 0.25
C THR A 80 12.16 -8.34 0.65
N TYR A 81 11.46 -7.22 0.90
CA TYR A 81 12.09 -5.96 1.25
C TYR A 81 12.88 -6.04 2.56
N CYS A 82 12.28 -6.60 3.61
CA CYS A 82 12.99 -6.78 4.89
C CYS A 82 14.15 -7.78 4.77
N HIS A 83 14.02 -8.83 3.95
CA HIS A 83 15.12 -9.78 3.73
C HIS A 83 16.32 -9.12 3.02
N GLN A 84 16.07 -8.16 2.12
CA GLN A 84 17.11 -7.39 1.44
C GLN A 84 17.70 -6.28 2.34
N ASN A 85 17.02 -5.93 3.43
CA ASN A 85 17.40 -4.87 4.38
C ASN A 85 17.39 -5.42 5.82
N GLN A 86 18.33 -6.31 6.14
CA GLN A 86 18.26 -7.20 7.33
C GLN A 86 18.28 -6.50 8.71
N ASP A 87 18.52 -5.18 8.75
CA ASP A 87 18.55 -4.38 9.98
C ASP A 87 17.51 -3.24 9.98
N ILE A 88 16.52 -3.31 9.10
CA ILE A 88 15.50 -2.27 9.02
C ILE A 88 14.67 -2.21 10.30
N THR A 89 14.45 -0.98 10.79
CA THR A 89 13.58 -0.68 11.93
C THR A 89 12.12 -0.51 11.50
N PHE A 90 11.21 -0.54 12.46
CA PHE A 90 9.79 -0.28 12.21
C PHE A 90 9.56 1.06 11.52
N ASP A 91 10.21 2.12 11.99
CA ASP A 91 10.03 3.47 11.45
C ASP A 91 10.62 3.60 10.04
N GLU A 92 11.78 3.00 9.77
CA GLU A 92 12.35 2.96 8.42
C GLU A 92 11.46 2.22 7.43
N LEU A 93 10.90 1.08 7.84
CA LEU A 93 9.95 0.34 6.99
C LEU A 93 8.67 1.15 6.75
N LYS A 94 8.22 1.91 7.75
CA LYS A 94 7.03 2.76 7.66
C LYS A 94 7.24 3.96 6.74
N MET A 95 8.46 4.48 6.61
CA MET A 95 8.78 5.49 5.60
C MET A 95 8.63 4.93 4.18
N GLN A 96 8.99 3.67 3.97
CA GLN A 96 8.94 3.02 2.66
C GLN A 96 7.55 2.50 2.29
N PHE A 97 6.78 2.08 3.30
CA PHE A 97 5.41 1.59 3.14
C PHE A 97 4.46 2.33 4.10
N PRO A 98 4.19 3.62 3.84
CA PRO A 98 3.42 4.46 4.73
C PRO A 98 1.96 4.01 4.85
N LYS A 99 1.37 4.29 6.01
CA LYS A 99 0.01 3.83 6.41
C LYS A 99 -1.06 4.10 5.35
N HIS A 100 -1.00 5.25 4.68
CA HIS A 100 -2.04 5.69 3.74
C HIS A 100 -2.13 4.81 2.49
N LEU A 101 -1.11 3.99 2.17
CA LEU A 101 -1.19 3.02 1.05
C LEU A 101 -2.34 2.02 1.25
N GLN A 102 -2.66 1.70 2.51
CA GLN A 102 -3.81 0.86 2.84
C GLN A 102 -5.01 1.70 3.29
N GLY A 103 -4.77 2.68 4.17
CA GLY A 103 -5.82 3.50 4.79
C GLY A 103 -5.91 3.29 6.30
N SER A 104 -7.10 2.91 6.80
CA SER A 104 -7.43 2.90 8.23
C SER A 104 -6.57 1.92 9.04
N HIS A 105 -6.30 0.73 8.50
CA HIS A 105 -5.54 -0.33 9.17
C HIS A 105 -4.03 -0.18 8.98
N GLY A 106 -3.61 0.52 7.93
CA GLY A 106 -2.21 0.59 7.54
C GLY A 106 -1.72 -0.69 6.87
N VAL A 107 -0.50 -0.62 6.35
CA VAL A 107 0.09 -1.73 5.59
C VAL A 107 0.48 -2.88 6.53
N PHE A 108 0.99 -2.53 7.71
CA PHE A 108 1.39 -3.45 8.77
C PHE A 108 1.23 -2.76 10.14
N ALA A 109 1.24 -3.57 11.20
CA ALA A 109 1.19 -3.11 12.58
C ALA A 109 2.17 -3.93 13.45
N PRO A 110 2.58 -3.42 14.64
CA PRO A 110 3.28 -4.24 15.62
C PRO A 110 2.50 -5.54 15.90
N LEU A 111 3.21 -6.66 16.00
CA LEU A 111 2.58 -7.98 16.16
C LEU A 111 1.66 -8.05 17.39
N GLN A 112 2.06 -7.40 18.49
CA GLN A 112 1.25 -7.35 19.71
C GLN A 112 -0.10 -6.65 19.48
N ASP A 113 -0.09 -5.52 18.76
CA ASP A 113 -1.32 -4.79 18.42
C ASP A 113 -2.20 -5.61 17.47
N ALA A 114 -1.60 -6.30 16.49
CA ALA A 114 -2.33 -7.16 15.57
C ALA A 114 -3.00 -8.35 16.28
N LYS A 115 -2.32 -8.98 17.25
CA LYS A 115 -2.88 -10.03 18.11
C LYS A 115 -4.02 -9.48 18.96
N ARG A 116 -3.82 -8.34 19.63
CA ARG A 116 -4.85 -7.67 20.43
C ARG A 116 -6.11 -7.38 19.61
N ILE A 117 -5.98 -6.84 18.39
CA ILE A 117 -7.14 -6.60 17.51
C ILE A 117 -7.89 -7.90 17.21
N ALA A 118 -7.16 -8.99 16.93
CA ALA A 118 -7.77 -10.28 16.64
C ALA A 118 -8.50 -10.86 17.85
N ASP A 119 -7.94 -10.70 19.05
CA ASP A 119 -8.52 -11.18 20.30
C ASP A 119 -9.74 -10.35 20.72
N ASP A 120 -9.65 -9.02 20.65
CA ASP A 120 -10.70 -8.09 21.08
C ASP A 120 -11.92 -8.11 20.14
N THR A 121 -11.69 -8.26 18.83
CA THR A 121 -12.76 -8.13 17.81
C THR A 121 -13.15 -9.46 17.17
N GLY A 122 -12.36 -10.52 17.36
CA GLY A 122 -12.49 -11.77 16.62
C GLY A 122 -12.07 -11.68 15.14
N HIS A 123 -11.71 -10.49 14.64
CA HIS A 123 -11.37 -10.28 13.23
C HIS A 123 -9.87 -10.30 12.99
N LYS A 124 -9.40 -11.30 12.23
CA LYS A 124 -7.99 -11.44 11.83
C LYS A 124 -7.64 -10.52 10.65
N ARG A 125 -7.54 -9.22 10.91
CA ARG A 125 -7.20 -8.19 9.91
C ARG A 125 -5.71 -8.17 9.54
N HIS A 126 -4.90 -9.00 10.19
CA HIS A 126 -3.47 -9.13 9.93
C HIS A 126 -3.05 -10.60 9.86
N PHE A 127 -1.99 -10.89 9.11
CA PHE A 127 -1.36 -12.20 9.08
C PHE A 127 -0.55 -12.43 10.35
N ILE A 128 -1.05 -13.28 11.25
CA ILE A 128 -0.49 -13.52 12.59
C ILE A 128 0.04 -14.95 12.79
N LYS A 129 0.08 -15.77 11.73
CA LYS A 129 0.69 -17.11 11.83
C LYS A 129 2.21 -16.99 11.88
N ASN A 130 2.86 -17.94 12.53
CA ASN A 130 4.32 -17.92 12.74
C ASN A 130 5.11 -17.81 11.44
N ASP A 131 4.67 -18.46 10.38
CA ASP A 131 5.32 -18.41 9.05
C ASP A 131 5.03 -17.11 8.29
N GLU A 132 4.16 -16.23 8.80
CA GLU A 132 3.72 -14.98 8.14
C GLU A 132 4.25 -13.73 8.85
N ILE A 133 4.73 -13.85 10.08
CA ILE A 133 5.32 -12.76 10.86
C ILE A 133 6.64 -12.31 10.20
N ILE A 134 6.90 -11.01 10.22
CA ILE A 134 8.16 -10.43 9.75
C ILE A 134 8.89 -9.85 10.95
N SER A 135 10.11 -10.35 11.19
CA SER A 135 11.02 -9.81 12.20
C SER A 135 11.80 -8.63 11.62
N LEU A 136 11.85 -7.55 12.40
CA LEU A 136 12.63 -6.33 12.16
C LEU A 136 13.73 -6.24 13.22
N LYS A 137 14.60 -5.23 13.10
CA LYS A 137 15.67 -5.00 14.10
C LYS A 137 15.15 -4.73 15.51
N ASP A 138 14.02 -4.03 15.60
CA ASP A 138 13.46 -3.48 16.84
C ASP A 138 12.11 -4.10 17.24
N GLY A 139 11.67 -5.14 16.54
CA GLY A 139 10.44 -5.85 16.89
C GLY A 139 9.90 -6.75 15.79
N GLU A 140 8.66 -7.20 15.98
CA GLU A 140 7.94 -8.04 15.02
C GLU A 140 6.69 -7.34 14.53
N ILE A 141 6.38 -7.51 13.26
CA ILE A 141 5.20 -6.92 12.63
C ILE A 141 4.30 -7.99 12.00
N ALA A 142 3.03 -7.62 11.85
CA ALA A 142 2.03 -8.38 11.12
C ALA A 142 1.46 -7.53 9.99
N VAL A 143 1.37 -8.12 8.79
CA VAL A 143 0.91 -7.43 7.57
C VAL A 143 -0.61 -7.46 7.49
N CYS A 144 -1.23 -6.34 7.09
CA CYS A 144 -2.68 -6.24 6.93
C CYS A 144 -3.19 -7.16 5.80
N THR A 145 -4.29 -7.86 6.05
CA THR A 145 -4.93 -8.77 5.09
C THR A 145 -5.97 -8.08 4.20
N GLU A 146 -6.46 -6.91 4.61
CA GLU A 146 -7.60 -6.23 3.98
C GLU A 146 -7.16 -5.26 2.89
N TRP A 147 -7.24 -5.73 1.65
CA TRP A 147 -6.88 -4.95 0.46
C TRP A 147 -8.00 -4.96 -0.58
N GLY A 148 -8.45 -3.76 -0.92
CA GLY A 148 -9.49 -3.49 -1.91
C GLY A 148 -8.91 -3.15 -3.28
N VAL A 149 -9.80 -2.98 -4.26
CA VAL A 149 -9.40 -2.49 -5.60
C VAL A 149 -8.87 -1.05 -5.54
N GLY A 150 -9.36 -0.24 -4.60
CA GLY A 150 -8.99 1.17 -4.50
C GLY A 150 -7.64 1.45 -3.84
N ASN A 151 -7.06 0.50 -3.11
CA ASN A 151 -5.81 0.71 -2.35
C ASN A 151 -4.68 -0.25 -2.72
N ILE A 152 -4.96 -1.38 -3.39
CA ILE A 152 -3.90 -2.28 -3.84
C ILE A 152 -3.03 -1.67 -4.94
N ASP A 153 -3.63 -0.86 -5.83
CA ASP A 153 -2.90 -0.15 -6.89
C ASP A 153 -1.83 0.76 -6.27
N ASP A 154 -2.19 1.55 -5.26
CA ASP A 154 -1.26 2.44 -4.55
C ASP A 154 -0.06 1.68 -3.95
N PHE A 155 -0.29 0.49 -3.39
CA PHE A 155 0.79 -0.34 -2.88
C PHE A 155 1.68 -0.89 -4.00
N ILE A 156 1.09 -1.30 -5.13
CA ILE A 156 1.83 -1.81 -6.28
C ILE A 156 2.71 -0.71 -6.87
N ASP A 157 2.17 0.50 -7.04
CA ASP A 157 2.91 1.66 -7.52
C ASP A 157 4.11 1.96 -6.61
N GLN A 158 3.92 1.90 -5.29
CA GLN A 158 5.01 2.03 -4.33
C GLN A 158 6.06 0.93 -4.52
N ALA A 159 5.65 -0.33 -4.61
CA ALA A 159 6.58 -1.45 -4.79
C ALA A 159 7.38 -1.31 -6.11
N ILE A 160 6.74 -0.89 -7.19
CA ILE A 160 7.40 -0.62 -8.48
C ILE A 160 8.41 0.51 -8.36
N SER A 161 8.09 1.58 -7.62
CA SER A 161 9.04 2.68 -7.36
C SER A 161 10.30 2.22 -6.61
N LEU A 162 10.19 1.17 -5.81
CA LEU A 162 11.29 0.52 -5.10
C LEU A 162 12.03 -0.51 -5.98
N GLY A 163 11.71 -0.61 -7.27
CA GLY A 163 12.37 -1.48 -8.24
C GLY A 163 11.79 -2.89 -8.34
N TYR A 164 10.63 -3.17 -7.77
CA TYR A 164 9.99 -4.47 -7.90
C TYR A 164 9.16 -4.60 -9.17
N GLU A 165 9.27 -5.74 -9.84
CA GLU A 165 8.41 -6.09 -10.97
C GLU A 165 7.19 -6.86 -10.47
N ILE A 166 5.99 -6.30 -10.68
CA ILE A 166 4.71 -6.91 -10.34
C ILE A 166 3.86 -6.95 -11.60
N LYS A 167 3.40 -8.15 -11.99
CA LYS A 167 2.51 -8.32 -13.15
C LYS A 167 1.11 -8.68 -12.70
N ILE A 168 0.13 -8.07 -13.35
CA ILE A 168 -1.27 -8.39 -13.19
C ILE A 168 -1.59 -9.54 -14.15
N GLN A 169 -2.07 -10.67 -13.62
CA GLN A 169 -2.73 -11.67 -14.45
C GLN A 169 -4.22 -11.36 -14.53
N ASP A 170 -4.62 -10.86 -15.70
CA ASP A 170 -6.01 -10.90 -16.12
C ASP A 170 -6.34 -12.31 -16.61
N LYS A 171 -7.47 -12.84 -16.13
CA LYS A 171 -8.01 -14.14 -16.54
C LYS A 171 -8.74 -14.05 -17.86
#